data_AF-A0A547NPG9-F1
#
_entry.id   AF-A0A547NPG9-F1
#
_cell.length_a   1.000
_cell.length_b   1.000
_cell.length_c   1.000
_cell.angle_alpha   90.00
_cell.angle_beta   90.00
_cell.angle_gamma   90.00
#
_symmetry.space_group_name_H-M   'P 1'
#
loop_
_entity.id
_entity.type
_entity.pdbx_description
1 polymer ?
#
loop_
_entity_poly.entity_id
_entity_poly.type
_entity_poly.pdbx_seq_one_letter_code
_entity_poly.pdbx_strand_id
1 'polypeptide(L)' 'MINGLIALLIAVIVVGIIAWLVTYIIDMLPIDGPFKQIAKVLVLLVAVLVILAKALPLLGLGSV' A
#
# COMPACT_ATOMS: atom_id res chain seq x y z
N MET A 1 -18.40 -7.25 12.08
CA MET A 1 -17.16 -6.56 12.54
C MET A 1 -15.94 -7.46 12.45
N ILE A 2 -15.95 -8.66 13.05
CA ILE A 2 -14.80 -9.62 13.01
C ILE A 2 -14.35 -9.94 11.58
N ASN A 3 -15.29 -10.22 10.67
CA ASN A 3 -14.95 -10.54 9.27
C ASN A 3 -14.30 -9.37 8.52
N GLY A 4 -14.72 -8.13 8.82
CA GLY A 4 -14.13 -6.92 8.23
C GLY A 4 -12.73 -6.62 8.76
N LEU A 5 -12.49 -6.89 10.04
CA LEU A 5 -11.16 -6.78 10.65
C LEU A 5 -10.18 -7.79 10.03
N ILE A 6 -10.62 -9.03 9.84
CA ILE A 6 -9.82 -10.09 9.18
C ILE A 6 -9.49 -9.69 7.74
N ALA A 7 -10.48 -9.18 6.98
CA ALA A 7 -10.27 -8.71 5.63
C ALA A 7 -9.27 -7.54 5.54
N LEU A 8 -9.33 -6.58 6.48
CA LEU A 8 -8.36 -5.49 6.53
C LEU A 8 -6.97 -6.00 6.89
N LEU A 9 -6.86 -6.93 7.84
CA LEU A 9 -5.57 -7.50 8.23
C LEU A 9 -4.90 -8.21 7.05
N ILE A 10 -5.67 -8.99 6.28
CA ILE A 10 -5.20 -9.60 5.04
C ILE A 10 -4.80 -8.52 4.02
N ALA A 11 -5.62 -7.48 3.84
CA ALA A 11 -5.33 -6.41 2.90
C ALA A 11 -4.03 -5.66 3.24
N VAL A 12 -3.78 -5.37 4.52
CA VAL A 12 -2.55 -4.72 4.99
C VAL A 12 -1.34 -5.60 4.71
N ILE A 13 -1.43 -6.91 4.98
CA ILE A 13 -0.34 -7.85 4.69
C ILE A 13 -0.06 -7.90 3.18
N VAL A 14 -1.10 -8.06 2.36
CA VAL A 14 -0.96 -8.15 0.89
C VAL A 14 -0.38 -6.85 0.32
N VAL A 15 -0.92 -5.69 0.71
CA VAL A 15 -0.42 -4.38 0.25
C VAL A 15 1.01 -4.15 0.71
N GLY A 16 1.36 -4.55 1.94
CA GLY A 16 2.73 -4.46 2.45
C GLY A 16 3.71 -5.30 1.65
N ILE A 17 3.35 -6.54 1.31
CA ILE A 17 4.16 -7.43 0.47
C ILE A 17 4.33 -6.84 -0.93
N ILE A 18 3.26 -6.34 -1.54
CA ILE A 18 3.32 -5.73 -2.88
C ILE A 18 4.19 -4.48 -2.86
N ALA A 19 4.01 -3.58 -1.89
CA ALA A 19 4.80 -2.37 -1.78
C ALA A 19 6.30 -2.68 -1.58
N TRP A 20 6.61 -3.69 -0.77
CA TRP A 20 7.97 -4.19 -0.61
C TRP A 20 8.54 -4.73 -1.91
N LEU A 21 7.79 -5.58 -2.63
CA LEU A 21 8.21 -6.14 -3.91
C LEU A 21 8.47 -5.07 -4.96
N VAL A 22 7.58 -4.08 -5.08
CA VAL A 22 7.73 -2.96 -6.01
C VAL A 22 8.96 -2.12 -5.64
N THR A 23 9.18 -1.86 -4.35
CA THR A 23 10.38 -1.14 -3.88
C THR A 23 11.66 -1.92 -4.21
N TYR A 24 11.64 -3.24 -4.02
CA TYR A 24 12.75 -4.12 -4.37
C TYR A 24 13.07 -4.10 -5.87
N ILE A 25 12.05 -4.11 -6.73
CA ILE A 25 12.23 -4.00 -8.19
C ILE A 25 12.80 -2.62 -8.57
N ILE A 26 12.29 -1.54 -7.97
CA ILE A 26 12.84 -0.19 -8.15
C ILE A 26 14.30 -0.13 -7.70
N ASP A 27 14.67 -0.90 -6.67
CA ASP A 27 16.03 -0.96 -6.17
C ASP A 27 17.00 -1.66 -7.11
N MET A 28 16.52 -2.66 -7.84
CA MET A 28 17.28 -3.47 -8.79
C MET A 28 17.46 -2.81 -10.16
N LEU A 29 16.60 -1.84 -10.50
CA LEU A 29 16.72 -1.09 -11.75
C LEU A 29 17.86 -0.06 -11.67
N PRO A 30 18.72 0.03 -12.70
CA PRO A 30 19.79 1.02 -12.78
C PRO A 30 19.22 2.38 -13.21
N ILE A 31 18.37 2.98 -12.36
CA ILE A 31 17.77 4.30 -12.57
C ILE A 31 18.49 5.36 -11.74
N ASP A 32 18.50 6.58 -12.23
CA ASP A 32 19.07 7.73 -11.54
C ASP A 32 18.49 7.92 -10.12
N GLY A 33 19.37 8.29 -9.18
CA GLY A 33 19.05 8.46 -7.76
C GLY A 33 17.81 9.32 -7.46
N PRO A 34 17.62 10.48 -8.10
CA PRO A 34 16.44 11.33 -7.89
C PRO A 34 15.13 10.63 -8.31
N PHE A 35 15.15 9.96 -9.47
CA PHE A 35 13.97 9.25 -9.97
C PHE A 35 13.60 8.08 -9.07
N LYS A 36 14.61 7.34 -8.60
CA LYS A 36 14.45 6.25 -7.64
C LYS A 36 13.80 6.72 -6.33
N GLN A 37 14.19 7.89 -5.83
CA GLN A 37 13.62 8.47 -4.62
C GLN A 37 12.14 8.85 -4.81
N ILE A 38 11.80 9.50 -5.93
CA ILE A 38 10.42 9.86 -6.27
C ILE A 38 9.56 8.60 -6.42
N ALA A 39 10.06 7.56 -7.11
CA ALA A 39 9.34 6.31 -7.30
C ALA A 39 9.03 5.62 -5.96
N LYS A 40 9.98 5.57 -5.03
CA LYS A 40 9.75 5.02 -3.69
C LYS A 40 8.70 5.80 -2.90
N VAL A 41 8.75 7.14 -2.96
CA VAL A 41 7.76 8.00 -2.31
C VAL A 41 6.37 7.77 -2.89
N LEU A 42 6.25 7.65 -4.22
CA LEU A 42 4.99 7.34 -4.89
C LEU A 42 4.43 5.99 -4.48
N VAL A 43 5.27 4.95 -4.43
CA VAL A 43 4.86 3.60 -3.98
C VAL A 43 4.34 3.63 -2.55
N LEU A 44 5.04 4.34 -1.66
CA LEU A 44 4.62 4.50 -0.28
C LEU A 44 3.28 5.24 -0.17
N LEU A 45 3.12 6.36 -0.90
CA LEU A 45 1.87 7.12 -0.93
C LEU A 45 0.70 6.27 -1.42
N VAL A 46 0.86 5.54 -2.53
CA VAL A 46 -0.17 4.66 -3.06
C VAL A 46 -0.52 3.56 -2.06
N ALA A 47 0.48 2.93 -1.43
CA ALA A 47 0.25 1.89 -0.43
C ALA A 47 -0.58 2.42 0.76
N VAL A 48 -0.24 3.61 1.28
CA VAL A 48 -0.98 4.25 2.37
C VAL A 48 -2.42 4.58 1.96
N LEU A 49 -2.62 5.15 0.76
CA LEU A 49 -3.96 5.46 0.25
C LEU A 49 -4.83 4.22 0.08
N VAL A 50 -4.26 3.11 -0.40
CA VAL A 50 -4.98 1.84 -0.55
C VAL A 50 -5.40 1.29 0.81
N ILE A 51 -4.52 1.32 1.81
CA ILE A 51 -4.83 0.85 3.17
C ILE A 51 -5.92 1.73 3.80
N LEU A 52 -5.80 3.05 3.67
CA LEU A 52 -6.82 4.00 4.15
C LEU A 52 -8.18 3.75 3.48
N ALA A 53 -8.21 3.59 2.15
CA ALA A 53 -9.43 3.30 1.42
C ALA A 53 -10.09 1.99 1.88
N LYS A 54 -9.29 0.96 2.22
CA LYS A 54 -9.79 -0.30 2.80
C LYS A 54 -10.21 -0.17 4.26
N ALA A 55 -9.65 0.79 5.01
CA ALA A 55 -10.01 1.08 6.39
C ALA A 55 -11.28 1.95 6.53
N LEU A 56 -11.55 2.83 5.56
CA LEU A 56 -12.72 3.73 5.57
C LEU A 56 -14.06 3.01 5.83
N PRO A 57 -14.38 1.88 5.17
CA PRO A 57 -15.62 1.14 5.40
C PRO A 57 -15.76 0.63 6.84
N LEU A 58 -14.64 0.33 7.52
CA LEU A 58 -14.66 -0.14 8.91
C LEU A 58 -14.86 1.00 9.91
N LEU A 59 -14.54 2.24 9.53
CA LEU A 59 -14.83 3.45 10.30
C LEU A 59 -16.26 3.97 10.07
N GLY A 60 -17.06 3.27 9.27
CA GLY A 60 -18.42 3.70 8.92
C GLY A 60 -18.46 4.85 7.89
N LEU A 61 -17.33 5.13 7.22
CA LEU A 61 -17.16 6.25 6.29
C LEU A 61 -17.10 5.83 4.81
N GLY A 62 -17.58 4.64 4.45
CA GLY A 62 -17.65 4.17 3.06
C GLY A 62 -19.01 3.55 2.76
N SER A 63 -19.78 4.16 1.84
CA SER A 63 -21.01 3.58 1.32
C SER A 63 -20.69 2.55 0.24
N VAL A 64 -21.00 1.28 0.55
CA VAL A 64 -21.11 0.10 -0.34
C VAL A 64 -19.85 -0.29 -1.12
#